data_AF-A0A5K0ZV13-F1
#
_entry.id   AF-A0A5K0ZV13-F1
#
_cell.length_a   1.000
_cell.length_b   1.000
_cell.length_c   1.000
_cell.angle_alpha   90.00
_cell.angle_beta   90.00
_cell.angle_gamma   90.00
#
_symmetry.space_group_name_H-M   'P 1'
#
loop_
_entity.id
_entity.type
_entity.pdbx_description
1 polymer ?
#
loop_
_entity_poly.entity_id
_entity_poly.type
_entity_poly.pdbx_seq_one_letter_code
_entity_poly.pdbx_strand_id
1 'polypeptide(L)' 'GYGGGDEANMLQRHLVGTHAKIGIGANRVATASSFLSRYGYVNKFSAPCRRQKDNIDHGGKIGAVILDDGMQ' A
#
# COMPACT_ATOMS: atom_id res chain seq x y z
N GLY A 1 -13.31 -17.35 -11.42
CA GLY A 1 -12.00 -16.71 -11.21
C GLY A 1 -12.14 -15.29 -11.67
N TYR A 2 -11.78 -14.34 -10.82
CA TYR A 2 -11.74 -12.94 -11.19
C TYR A 2 -10.45 -12.70 -11.98
N GLY A 3 -10.53 -12.06 -13.15
CA GLY A 3 -9.33 -11.64 -13.87
C GLY A 3 -8.72 -10.42 -13.18
N GLY A 4 -7.42 -10.16 -13.34
CA GLY A 4 -6.73 -9.09 -12.60
C GLY A 4 -7.31 -7.67 -12.73
N GLY A 5 -8.13 -7.40 -13.75
CA GLY A 5 -8.89 -6.15 -13.87
C GLY A 5 -10.16 -6.06 -13.01
N ASP A 6 -10.78 -7.20 -12.68
CA ASP A 6 -11.97 -7.25 -11.82
C ASP A 6 -11.57 -7.26 -10.34
N GLU A 7 -10.46 -7.91 -10.00
CA GLU A 7 -9.89 -7.93 -8.65
C GLU A 7 -9.52 -6.52 -8.17
N ALA A 8 -8.83 -5.73 -9.01
CA ALA A 8 -8.46 -4.37 -8.66
C ALA A 8 -9.69 -3.45 -8.47
N ASN A 9 -10.73 -3.62 -9.29
CA ASN A 9 -11.99 -2.90 -9.15
C ASN A 9 -12.73 -3.29 -7.87
N MET A 10 -12.71 -4.58 -7.51
CA MET A 10 -13.24 -5.05 -6.24
C MET A 10 -12.54 -4.38 -5.06
N LEU A 11 -11.19 -4.38 -5.05
CA LEU A 11 -10.40 -3.73 -4.01
C LEU A 11 -10.64 -2.22 -3.96
N GLN A 12 -10.78 -1.57 -5.12
CA GLN A 12 -11.03 -0.13 -5.19
C GLN A 12 -12.36 0.27 -4.55
N ARG A 13 -13.41 -0.52 -4.76
CA ARG A 13 -14.72 -0.29 -4.14
C ARG A 13 -14.68 -0.50 -2.63
N HIS A 14 -14.00 -1.54 -2.17
CA HIS A 14 -13.93 -1.87 -0.74
C HIS A 14 -13.03 -0.92 0.05
N LEU A 15 -11.98 -0.40 -0.57
CA LEU A 15 -11.02 0.50 0.05
C LEU A 15 -11.33 1.99 -0.21
N VAL A 16 -12.45 2.28 -0.88
CA VAL A 16 -12.90 3.65 -1.11
C VAL A 16 -13.11 4.36 0.24
N GLY A 17 -12.56 5.56 0.38
CA GLY A 17 -12.61 6.32 1.64
C GLY A 17 -11.52 5.94 2.66
N THR A 18 -10.64 4.99 2.36
CA THR A 18 -9.43 4.71 3.15
C THR A 18 -8.20 5.39 2.54
N HIS A 19 -7.09 5.44 3.28
CA HIS A 19 -5.79 5.91 2.76
C HIS A 19 -5.03 4.86 1.93
N ALA A 20 -5.67 3.74 1.58
CA ALA A 20 -5.06 2.67 0.81
C ALA A 20 -4.83 3.10 -0.65
N LYS A 21 -3.75 2.60 -1.25
CA LYS A 21 -3.41 2.85 -2.66
C LYS A 21 -3.30 1.52 -3.37
N ILE A 22 -3.96 1.41 -4.52
CA ILE A 22 -4.03 0.19 -5.30
C ILE A 22 -3.12 0.35 -6.51
N GLY A 23 -2.18 -0.57 -6.68
CA GLY A 23 -1.31 -0.68 -7.84
C GLY A 23 -1.65 -1.94 -8.62
N ILE A 24 -1.78 -1.81 -9.94
CA ILE A 24 -2.05 -2.92 -10.86
C ILE A 24 -0.83 -3.07 -11.75
N GLY A 25 -0.23 -4.25 -11.81
CA GLY A 25 0.89 -4.50 -12.68
C GLY A 25 1.30 -5.98 -12.70
N ALA A 26 1.75 -6.45 -13.86
CA ALA A 26 2.26 -7.82 -14.03
C ALA A 26 3.53 -8.04 -13.20
N ASN A 27 4.38 -7.02 -13.07
CA ASN A 27 5.53 -7.04 -12.17
C ASN A 27 5.18 -6.33 -10.86
N ARG A 28 4.80 -7.14 -9.87
CA ARG A 28 4.35 -6.68 -8.54
C ARG A 28 5.45 -5.94 -7.78
N VAL A 29 6.70 -6.40 -7.89
CA VAL A 29 7.86 -5.76 -7.24
C VAL A 29 8.10 -4.38 -7.82
N ALA A 30 8.15 -4.26 -9.15
CA ALA A 30 8.36 -2.96 -9.82
C ALA A 30 7.23 -1.97 -9.50
N THR A 31 5.99 -2.47 -9.41
CA THR A 31 4.82 -1.66 -9.04
C THR A 31 4.94 -1.17 -7.61
N ALA A 32 5.28 -2.05 -6.66
CA ALA A 32 5.48 -1.69 -5.26
C ALA A 32 6.64 -0.69 -5.10
N SER A 33 7.79 -0.90 -5.76
CA SER A 33 8.91 0.04 -5.75
C SER A 33 8.52 1.41 -6.27
N SER A 34 7.79 1.48 -7.39
CA SER A 34 7.29 2.75 -7.93
C SER A 34 6.37 3.48 -6.95
N PHE A 35 5.50 2.74 -6.25
CA PHE A 35 4.62 3.31 -5.23
C PHE A 35 5.40 3.82 -4.01
N LEU A 36 6.41 3.08 -3.54
CA LEU A 36 7.26 3.52 -2.44
C LEU A 36 8.09 4.75 -2.83
N SER A 37 8.56 4.84 -4.08
CA SER A 37 9.26 6.04 -4.58
C SER A 37 8.31 7.24 -4.73
N ARG A 38 7.09 7.03 -5.24
CA ARG A 38 6.12 8.11 -5.48
C ARG A 38 5.51 8.67 -4.20
N TYR A 39 5.14 7.79 -3.27
CA TYR A 39 4.41 8.16 -2.06
C TYR A 39 5.29 8.18 -0.81
N GLY A 40 6.51 7.66 -0.89
CA GLY A 40 7.38 7.46 0.27
C GLY A 40 6.92 6.29 1.15
N TYR A 41 7.79 5.89 2.08
CA TYR A 41 7.51 4.84 3.05
C TYR A 41 7.77 5.30 4.48
N VAL A 42 7.10 4.66 5.42
CA VAL A 42 7.27 4.92 6.85
C VAL A 42 8.43 4.06 7.35
N ASN A 43 9.53 4.68 7.72
CA ASN A 43 10.63 3.97 8.37
C ASN A 43 10.35 3.87 9.88
N LYS A 44 10.01 2.66 10.35
CA LYS A 44 9.79 2.40 11.79
C LYS A 44 11.08 2.40 12.60
N PHE A 45 12.25 2.34 11.96
CA PHE A 45 13.55 2.26 12.64
C PHE A 45 14.23 3.63 12.86
N SER A 46 13.82 4.69 12.15
CA SER A 46 14.38 6.04 12.35
C SER A 46 13.58 6.91 13.32
N ALA A 47 12.44 6.43 13.81
CA ALA A 47 11.70 7.10 14.86
C ALA A 47 12.07 6.47 16.21
N PRO A 48 12.60 7.23 17.20
CA PRO A 48 12.82 6.69 18.52
C PRO A 48 11.48 6.14 19.02
N CYS A 49 11.48 4.90 19.51
CA CYS A 49 10.33 4.18 20.08
C CYS A 49 9.40 5.10 20.89
N ARG A 50 8.45 5.73 20.21
CA ARG A 50 7.28 6.31 20.83
C ARG A 50 6.13 5.50 20.28
N ARG A 51 5.53 4.71 21.18
CA ARG A 51 4.14 4.27 21.03
C ARG A 51 3.27 5.52 21.08
N GLN A 52 3.36 6.35 20.05
CA GLN A 52 2.46 7.47 19.88
C GLN A 52 1.28 6.94 19.09
N LYS A 53 0.19 6.73 19.84
CA LYS A 53 -1.20 6.70 19.37
C LYS A 53 -1.58 8.09 18.83
N ASP A 54 -0.70 8.70 18.06
CA ASP A 54 -0.92 10.01 17.51
C ASP A 54 -1.47 9.76 16.12
N ASN A 55 -2.56 10.45 15.82
CA ASN A 55 -3.01 10.71 14.45
C ASN A 55 -1.90 11.48 13.72
N ILE A 56 -0.76 10.84 13.52
CA ILE A 56 0.28 11.32 12.64
C ILE A 56 -0.41 11.27 11.29
N ASP A 57 -0.77 12.43 10.77
CA ASP A 57 -1.16 12.54 9.39
C ASP A 57 0.06 12.08 8.58
N HIS A 58 0.02 10.82 8.13
CA HIS A 58 1.14 10.17 7.48
C HIS A 58 1.44 10.78 6.11
N GLY A 59 0.82 11.91 5.74
CA GLY A 59 1.11 12.66 4.52
C GLY A 59 1.00 11.81 3.25
N GLY A 60 0.21 10.73 3.30
CA GLY A 60 0.11 9.75 2.24
C GLY A 60 1.29 8.77 2.10
N LYS A 61 2.21 8.65 3.06
CA LYS A 61 3.30 7.65 3.06
C LYS A 61 2.77 6.23 3.25
N ILE A 62 3.48 5.25 2.67
CA ILE A 62 3.11 3.83 2.73
C ILE A 62 3.70 3.19 3.99
N GLY A 63 2.84 2.67 4.86
CA GLY A 63 3.26 1.97 6.09
C GLY A 63 3.38 0.45 5.95
N ALA A 64 2.64 -0.13 4.99
CA ALA A 64 2.65 -1.55 4.68
C ALA A 64 2.26 -1.76 3.21
N VAL A 65 2.77 -2.83 2.60
CA VAL A 65 2.44 -3.27 1.25
C VAL A 65 1.93 -4.71 1.34
N ILE A 66 0.80 -4.99 0.72
CA ILE A 66 0.19 -6.33 0.67
C ILE A 66 0.13 -6.76 -0.80
N LEU A 67 0.54 -8.00 -1.07
CA LEU A 67 0.52 -8.62 -2.40
C LEU A 67 -0.57 -9.70 -2.39
N ASP A 68 -1.71 -9.40 -3.02
CA ASP A 68 -2.97 -10.17 -2.91
C ASP A 68 -2.88 -11.62 -3.40
N ASP A 69 -1.95 -11.92 -4.30
CA ASP A 69 -1.77 -13.26 -4.89
C ASP A 69 -0.28 -13.66 -5.00
N GLY A 70 0.53 -13.22 -4.03
CA GLY A 70 1.99 -13.39 -4.02
C GLY A 70 2.49 -14.81 -3.69
N MET A 71 1.68 -15.85 -3.84
CA MET A 71 1.95 -17.18 -3.27
C MET A 71 2.88 -18.08 -4.11
N GLN A 72 3.43 -17.60 -5.23
CA GLN A 72 4.23 -18.40 -6.16
C GLN A 72 5.68 -17.96 -6.26
#